data_AF-A0A7G3UG04-F1
#
_entry.id   AF-A0A7G3UG04-F1
#
_cell.length_a   1.000
_cell.length_b   1.000
_cell.length_c   1.000
_cell.angle_alpha   90.00
_cell.angle_beta   90.00
_cell.angle_gamma   90.00
#
_symmetry.space_group_name_H-M   'P 1'
#
loop_
_entity.id
_entity.type
_entity.pdbx_description
1 polymer ?
#
loop_
_entity_poly.entity_id
_entity_poly.type
_entity_poly.pdbx_seq_one_letter_code
_entity_poly.pdbx_strand_id
1 'polypeptide(L)'
;MATLRAMAGLEPPRCPTCPARPWLWKDTTTATPDRPDQWRWYCTTCRARREPGFTERMAFTYQPVPAVPAPARPGRAVPRG
;
A
#
# COMPACT_ATOMS: atom_id res chain seq x y z
N MET A 1 2.23 -15.34 19.52
CA MET A 1 1.42 -15.37 18.28
C MET A 1 1.03 -13.94 17.95
N ALA A 2 1.72 -13.29 17.01
CA ALA A 2 1.39 -11.93 16.60
C ALA A 2 0.30 -12.00 15.53
N THR A 3 -0.93 -11.63 15.89
CA THR A 3 -2.01 -11.38 14.94
C THR A 3 -1.58 -10.14 14.14
N LEU A 4 -1.08 -10.36 12.92
CA LEU A 4 -0.88 -9.27 11.95
C LEU A 4 -2.26 -8.68 11.69
N ARG A 5 -2.53 -7.55 12.35
CA ARG A 5 -3.71 -6.76 12.13
C ARG A 5 -3.57 -6.19 10.72
N ALA A 6 -4.21 -6.85 9.77
CA ALA A 6 -4.35 -6.42 8.39
C ALA A 6 -4.71 -4.93 8.36
N MET A 7 -3.80 -4.12 7.84
CA MET A 7 -4.01 -2.70 7.60
C MET A 7 -5.02 -2.57 6.47
N ALA A 8 -6.31 -2.65 6.80
CA ALA A 8 -7.42 -2.50 5.87
C ALA A 8 -7.33 -1.12 5.18
N GLY A 9 -6.74 -1.09 3.99
CA GLY A 9 -6.42 0.12 3.24
C GLY A 9 -5.08 0.09 2.50
N LEU A 10 -4.13 -0.73 2.96
CA LEU A 10 -2.80 -0.91 2.34
C LEU A 10 -2.60 -2.30 1.71
N GLU A 11 -3.54 -3.21 1.91
CA GLU A 11 -3.45 -4.57 1.38
C GLU A 11 -3.82 -4.60 -0.12
N PRO A 12 -3.04 -5.34 -0.94
CA PRO A 12 -3.43 -5.61 -2.32
C PRO A 12 -4.86 -6.14 -2.42
N PRO A 13 -5.66 -5.77 -3.43
CA PRO A 13 -6.91 -6.45 -3.69
C PRO A 13 -6.66 -7.95 -3.96
N ARG A 14 -7.60 -8.80 -3.54
CA ARG A 14 -7.56 -10.24 -3.85
C ARG A 14 -8.18 -10.52 -5.20
N CYS A 15 -7.71 -11.57 -5.87
CA CYS A 15 -8.27 -12.00 -7.15
C CYS A 15 -9.73 -12.46 -6.99
N PRO A 16 -10.70 -11.86 -7.72
CA PRO A 16 -12.10 -12.27 -7.65
C PRO A 16 -12.40 -13.57 -8.41
N THR A 17 -11.56 -13.90 -9.40
CA THR A 17 -11.77 -15.04 -10.30
C THR A 17 -11.26 -16.35 -9.72
N CYS A 18 -10.20 -16.31 -8.90
CA CYS A 18 -9.62 -17.52 -8.33
C CYS A 18 -10.35 -17.92 -7.05
N PRO A 19 -10.68 -19.22 -6.86
CA PRO A 19 -11.32 -19.69 -5.63
C PRO A 19 -10.42 -19.48 -4.40
N ALA A 20 -9.10 -19.63 -4.56
CA ALA A 20 -8.12 -19.37 -3.52
C ALA A 20 -7.90 -17.88 -3.21
N ARG A 21 -8.46 -16.97 -4.02
CA ARG A 21 -8.36 -15.50 -3.87
C ARG A 21 -6.94 -15.01 -3.51
N PRO A 22 -5.89 -15.38 -4.28
CA PRO A 22 -4.54 -14.91 -4.03
C PRO A 22 -4.45 -13.39 -4.15
N TRP A 23 -3.44 -12.80 -3.53
CA TRP A 23 -3.13 -11.38 -3.64
C TRP A 23 -2.78 -11.01 -5.09
N LEU A 24 -3.28 -9.86 -5.55
CA LEU A 24 -2.93 -9.31 -6.85
C LEU A 24 -1.63 -8.52 -6.76
N TRP A 25 -0.84 -8.54 -7.82
CA TRP A 25 0.42 -7.80 -7.94
C TRP A 25 0.20 -6.55 -8.77
N LYS A 26 0.63 -5.40 -8.27
CA LYS A 26 0.56 -4.14 -9.01
C LYS A 26 1.69 -4.06 -10.03
N ASP A 27 1.35 -3.71 -11.26
CA ASP A 27 2.33 -3.44 -12.31
C ASP A 27 2.86 -2.01 -12.17
N THR A 28 4.17 -1.93 -11.91
CA THR A 28 4.91 -0.68 -11.77
C THR A 28 5.90 -0.47 -12.93
N THR A 29 5.84 -1.27 -13.99
CA THR A 29 6.82 -1.28 -15.10
C THR A 29 6.99 0.10 -15.75
N THR A 30 5.93 0.91 -15.77
CA THR A 30 5.96 2.26 -16.35
C THR A 30 5.77 3.36 -15.31
N ALA A 31 5.77 3.01 -14.02
CA ALA A 31 5.58 3.99 -12.96
C ALA A 31 6.81 4.89 -12.93
N THR A 32 6.63 6.15 -13.31
CA THR A 32 7.67 7.19 -13.33
C THR A 32 7.07 8.46 -12.74
N PRO A 33 7.87 9.38 -12.16
CA PRO A 33 7.35 10.62 -11.60
C PRO A 33 6.53 11.44 -12.62
N ASP A 34 6.90 11.36 -13.89
CA ASP A 34 6.31 12.13 -14.98
C ASP A 34 5.09 11.44 -15.62
N ARG A 35 4.71 10.23 -15.17
CA ARG A 35 3.57 9.48 -15.71
C ARG A 35 2.59 9.09 -14.62
N PRO A 36 1.28 9.26 -14.86
CA PRO A 36 0.28 8.78 -13.93
C PRO A 36 0.37 7.26 -13.79
N ASP A 37 0.16 6.79 -12.57
CA ASP A 37 0.06 5.37 -12.27
C ASP A 37 -1.04 4.72 -13.12
N GLN A 38 -0.76 3.57 -13.70
CA GLN A 38 -1.70 2.85 -14.55
C GLN A 38 -2.73 2.05 -13.74
N TRP A 39 -2.51 1.87 -12.43
CA TRP A 39 -3.40 1.13 -11.53
C TRP A 39 -3.74 -0.28 -12.04
N ARG A 40 -2.79 -0.96 -12.68
CA ARG A 40 -3.00 -2.31 -13.21
C ARG A 40 -2.55 -3.35 -12.19
N TRP A 41 -3.43 -4.29 -11.89
CA TRP A 41 -3.16 -5.38 -10.96
C TRP A 41 -3.35 -6.73 -11.66
N TYR A 42 -2.47 -7.68 -11.37
CA TYR A 42 -2.41 -8.97 -12.03
C TYR A 42 -2.45 -10.12 -11.03
N CYS A 43 -3.24 -11.15 -11.35
CA CYS A 43 -3.22 -12.41 -10.61
C CYS A 43 -2.08 -13.31 -11.12
N THR A 44 -1.22 -13.79 -10.23
CA THR A 44 -0.14 -14.72 -10.60
C THR A 44 -0.64 -16.12 -10.98
N THR A 45 -1.87 -16.48 -10.59
CA THR A 45 -2.46 -17.79 -10.89
C THR A 45 -3.24 -17.78 -12.21
N CYS A 46 -4.28 -16.95 -12.32
CA CYS A 46 -5.15 -16.93 -13.50
C CYS A 46 -4.78 -15.87 -14.54
N ARG A 47 -3.78 -15.03 -14.27
CA ARG A 47 -3.34 -13.91 -15.14
C ARG A 47 -4.42 -12.88 -15.45
N ALA A 48 -5.55 -12.90 -14.75
CA ALA A 48 -6.59 -11.89 -14.89
C ALA A 48 -6.04 -10.52 -14.50
N ARG A 49 -6.40 -9.51 -15.31
CA ARG A 49 -6.12 -8.10 -15.05
C ARG A 49 -7.29 -7.48 -14.31
N ARG A 50 -7.00 -6.71 -13.26
CA ARG A 50 -7.95 -5.87 -12.55
C ARG A 50 -7.47 -4.43 -12.56
N GLU A 51 -8.38 -3.52 -12.87
CA GLU A 51 -8.17 -2.09 -12.73
C GLU A 51 -9.14 -1.59 -11.64
N PRO A 52 -8.66 -0.97 -10.56
CA PRO A 52 -9.51 -0.44 -9.52
C PRO A 52 -10.34 0.73 -10.07
N GLY A 53 -11.54 0.89 -9.55
CA GLY A 53 -12.41 2.04 -9.85
C GLY A 53 -11.87 3.34 -9.22
N PHE A 54 -12.44 4.49 -9.59
CA PHE A 54 -12.00 5.80 -9.10
C PHE A 54 -11.95 5.89 -7.57
N THR A 55 -13.02 5.47 -6.88
CA THR A 55 -13.10 5.48 -5.42
C THR A 55 -12.03 4.61 -4.76
N GLU A 56 -11.77 3.42 -5.33
CA GLU A 56 -10.72 2.52 -4.83
C GLU A 56 -9.33 3.14 -5.02
N ARG A 57 -9.08 3.79 -6.16
CA ARG A 57 -7.82 4.52 -6.40
C ARG A 57 -7.63 5.64 -5.37
N MET A 58 -8.67 6.42 -5.09
CA MET A 58 -8.59 7.48 -4.08
C MET A 58 -8.31 6.92 -2.69
N ALA A 59 -8.91 5.78 -2.32
CA ALA A 59 -8.59 5.13 -1.06
C ALA A 59 -7.10 4.77 -0.97
N PHE A 60 -6.52 4.17 -2.00
CA PHE A 60 -5.09 3.85 -2.00
C PHE A 60 -4.17 5.08 -1.98
N THR A 61 -4.56 6.18 -2.62
CA THR A 61 -3.75 7.41 -2.67
C THR A 61 -3.81 8.22 -1.38
N TYR A 62 -5.00 8.33 -0.79
CA TYR A 62 -5.28 9.27 0.32
C TYR A 62 -5.54 8.59 1.66
N GLN A 63 -5.38 7.26 1.77
CA GLN A 63 -5.49 6.59 3.05
C GLN A 63 -4.54 7.24 4.06
N PRO A 64 -5.06 7.76 5.18
CA PRO A 64 -4.23 8.40 6.19
C PRO A 64 -3.27 7.36 6.76
N VAL A 65 -1.98 7.54 6.49
CA VAL A 65 -0.95 6.73 7.16
C VAL A 65 -1.00 7.09 8.64
N PRO A 66 -1.16 6.12 9.56
CA PRO A 66 -1.12 6.41 10.98
C PRO A 66 0.19 7.13 11.30
N ALA A 67 0.09 8.27 11.98
CA ALA A 67 1.25 9.08 12.32
C ALA A 67 2.25 8.21 13.09
N VAL A 68 3.42 7.95 12.51
CA VAL A 68 4.54 7.37 13.24
C VAL A 68 4.94 8.43 14.27
N PRO A 69 4.94 8.12 15.58
CA PRO A 69 5.42 9.05 16.57
C PRO A 69 6.84 9.45 16.22
N ALA A 70 7.09 10.76 16.09
CA ALA A 70 8.43 11.25 15.81
C ALA A 70 9.40 10.70 16.88
N PRO A 71 10.60 10.24 16.49
CA PRO A 71 11.59 9.82 17.47
C PRO A 71 11.87 10.98 18.43
N ALA A 72 11.93 10.69 19.72
CA ALA A 72 12.24 11.68 20.74
C ALA A 72 13.54 12.40 20.36
N ARG A 73 13.48 13.73 20.23
CA ARG A 73 14.68 14.54 20.01
C ARG A 73 15.66 14.24 21.15
N PRO A 74 16.93 13.90 20.87
CA PRO A 74 17.93 13.82 21.91
C PRO A 74 17.99 15.16 22.63
N GLY A 75 17.75 15.16 23.94
CA GLY A 75 17.81 16.37 24.76
C GLY A 75 19.17 17.02 24.62
N ARG A 76 19.20 18.33 24.29
CA ARG A 76 20.42 19.12 24.28
C ARG A 76 20.99 19.11 25.69
N ALA A 77 22.13 18.44 25.91
CA ALA A 77 22.85 18.54 27.17
C ALA A 77 23.25 20.01 27.39
N VAL A 78 22.74 20.61 28.46
CA VAL A 78 23.16 21.94 28.91
C VAL A 78 24.50 21.75 29.62
N PRO A 79 25.60 22.37 29.15
CA PRO A 79 26.86 22.32 29.88
C PRO A 79 26.70 23.05 31.21
N ARG A 80 27.00 22.35 32.32
CA ARG A 80 27.15 22.97 33.64
C ARG A 80 28.51 23.68 33.65
N GLY A 81 28.47 25.01 33.75
CA GLY A 81 29.63 25.83 34.13
C GLY A 81 29.86 25.78 35.64
#